data_AF-A0A1C6BCG3-F1
#
_entry.id   AF-A0A1C6BCG3-F1
#
_cell.length_a   1.000
_cell.length_b   1.000
_cell.length_c   1.000
_cell.angle_alpha   90.00
_cell.angle_beta   90.00
_cell.angle_gamma   90.00
#
_symmetry.space_group_name_H-M   'P 1'
#
loop_
_entity.id
_entity.type
_entity.pdbx_description
1 polymer ?
#
loop_
_entity_poly.entity_id
_entity_poly.type
_entity_poly.pdbx_seq_one_letter_code
_entity_poly.pdbx_strand_id
1 'polypeptide(L)'
;MHIWYLENWKEWIDLTKDSHRSGLRMRFDAEVDIQVKEVCKNFAKWLRKEFFFPIRVYVYIKALYRIKARDGEFVVGTFLWPADYDTEPHIRIAAGDYQELKKKRGEEEAMWAILESIAHELTHYFQYVNGISLTKMGEERQATMYSDYILSDYDEYLEKGKVVKSKKDIWKSYRWEENINFEKRSSKMGMQLKFDSEIDSEVRKVCKAFAAFLRKEYFFPIRLQVCVKKTSEIIDADGNKVISTLQKNEDDYTIQPRIFVAVGKYAKFCSKWGREEALKNILITIGRELTYYFQWINAVELTPVGKKRQATRYARKVVNEFIEADKQKSRETSLDRTTQVKEDTENIDMKGSKLF
;
A
#
# COMPACT_ATOMS: atom_id res chain seq x y z
N MET A 1 9.52 -0.66 11.10
CA MET A 1 8.94 -0.96 12.43
C MET A 1 7.44 -0.79 12.33
N HIS A 2 6.63 -1.76 12.77
CA HIS A 2 5.18 -1.78 12.54
C HIS A 2 4.45 -1.08 13.69
N ILE A 3 3.81 0.07 13.44
CA ILE A 3 3.37 0.99 14.53
C ILE A 3 2.32 0.39 15.48
N TRP A 4 1.52 -0.57 15.02
CA TRP A 4 0.55 -1.27 15.86
C TRP A 4 1.18 -2.23 16.90
N TYR A 5 2.50 -2.48 16.81
CA TYR A 5 3.25 -3.27 17.78
C TYR A 5 4.22 -2.42 18.60
N LEU A 6 4.20 -1.10 18.42
CA LEU A 6 5.03 -0.23 19.24
C LEU A 6 4.53 -0.23 20.68
N GLU A 7 5.49 -0.08 21.58
CA GLU A 7 5.27 -0.04 23.02
C GLU A 7 5.75 1.27 23.65
N ASN A 8 5.98 2.32 22.85
CA ASN A 8 6.39 3.65 23.35
C ASN A 8 5.37 4.21 24.35
N TRP A 9 4.11 3.79 24.22
CA TRP A 9 3.05 4.11 25.16
C TRP A 9 3.38 3.73 26.61
N LYS A 10 4.27 2.76 26.86
CA LYS A 10 4.71 2.36 28.21
C LYS A 10 5.44 3.48 28.96
N GLU A 11 6.01 4.45 28.25
CA GLU A 11 6.73 5.57 28.86
C GLU A 11 5.78 6.60 29.50
N TRP A 12 4.51 6.67 29.04
CA TRP A 12 3.60 7.76 29.37
C TRP A 12 2.26 7.29 29.94
N ILE A 13 1.94 5.99 29.86
CA ILE A 13 0.63 5.43 30.26
C ILE A 13 0.83 4.45 31.40
N ASP A 14 0.35 4.83 32.58
CA ASP A 14 0.32 3.96 33.75
C ASP A 14 -0.93 3.06 33.74
N LEU A 15 -0.72 1.78 33.44
CA LEU A 15 -1.78 0.77 33.40
C LEU A 15 -2.31 0.39 34.79
N THR A 16 -1.58 0.74 35.87
CA THR A 16 -1.92 0.33 37.25
C THR A 16 -2.87 1.29 37.94
N LYS A 17 -3.09 2.48 37.38
CA LYS A 17 -4.03 3.47 37.89
C LYS A 17 -5.46 2.91 37.91
N ASP A 18 -6.14 2.98 39.05
CA ASP A 18 -7.49 2.40 39.24
C ASP A 18 -8.54 2.88 38.20
N SER A 19 -8.43 4.13 37.74
CA SER A 19 -9.32 4.68 36.73
C SER A 19 -8.99 4.25 35.30
N HIS A 20 -7.82 3.64 35.08
CA HIS A 20 -7.32 3.29 33.77
C HIS A 20 -8.14 2.16 33.15
N ARG A 21 -8.46 2.32 31.86
CA ARG A 21 -9.19 1.32 31.08
C ARG A 21 -8.46 1.10 29.79
N SER A 22 -8.31 -0.17 29.42
CA SER A 22 -7.71 -0.61 28.17
C SER A 22 -8.71 -1.32 27.26
N GLY A 23 -8.34 -1.52 26.00
CA GLY A 23 -9.07 -2.37 25.06
C GLY A 23 -9.88 -1.63 23.99
N LEU A 24 -10.26 -2.36 22.95
CA LEU A 24 -11.13 -1.87 21.87
C LEU A 24 -12.61 -2.11 22.21
N ARG A 25 -13.50 -1.14 21.96
CA ARG A 25 -14.96 -1.29 22.10
C ARG A 25 -15.69 -0.79 20.86
N MET A 26 -16.74 -1.49 20.48
CA MET A 26 -17.59 -1.12 19.34
C MET A 26 -18.96 -0.65 19.85
N ARG A 27 -19.49 0.40 19.25
CA ARG A 27 -20.87 0.89 19.43
C ARG A 27 -21.50 1.09 18.07
N PHE A 28 -22.81 0.85 17.96
CA PHE A 28 -23.53 0.90 16.70
C PHE A 28 -24.81 1.68 16.89
N ASP A 29 -25.13 2.55 15.94
CA ASP A 29 -26.49 3.10 15.85
C ASP A 29 -27.48 1.97 15.52
N ALA A 30 -28.74 2.14 15.91
CA ALA A 30 -29.76 1.11 15.78
C ALA A 30 -30.01 0.74 14.31
N GLU A 31 -29.93 1.74 13.42
CA GLU A 31 -30.24 1.69 12.00
C GLU A 31 -29.08 1.19 11.13
N VAL A 32 -27.89 0.95 11.72
CA VAL A 32 -26.78 0.34 10.97
C VAL A 32 -27.16 -1.07 10.54
N ASP A 33 -26.85 -1.39 9.28
CA ASP A 33 -27.09 -2.69 8.67
C ASP A 33 -26.54 -3.85 9.53
N ILE A 34 -27.32 -4.93 9.66
CA ILE A 34 -26.96 -6.06 10.52
C ILE A 34 -25.68 -6.76 10.06
N GLN A 35 -25.45 -6.88 8.75
CA GLN A 35 -24.26 -7.50 8.20
C GLN A 35 -23.03 -6.63 8.50
N VAL A 36 -23.17 -5.31 8.39
CA VAL A 36 -22.11 -4.36 8.79
C VAL A 36 -21.79 -4.48 10.28
N LYS A 37 -22.80 -4.60 11.14
CA LYS A 37 -22.59 -4.81 12.58
C LYS A 37 -21.79 -6.08 12.84
N GLU A 38 -22.13 -7.18 12.18
CA GLU A 38 -21.48 -8.47 12.36
C GLU A 38 -20.02 -8.46 11.88
N VAL A 39 -19.77 -7.97 10.66
CA VAL A 39 -18.43 -7.90 10.09
C VAL A 39 -17.51 -7.03 10.95
N CYS A 40 -17.99 -5.86 11.40
CA CYS A 40 -17.24 -4.98 12.29
C CYS A 40 -16.97 -5.62 13.67
N LYS A 41 -17.92 -6.40 14.22
CA LYS A 41 -17.72 -7.14 15.47
C LYS A 41 -16.66 -8.23 15.32
N ASN A 42 -16.69 -8.99 14.23
CA ASN A 42 -15.72 -10.04 13.93
C ASN A 42 -14.31 -9.46 13.75
N PHE A 43 -14.19 -8.36 13.01
CA PHE A 43 -12.94 -7.64 12.85
C PHE A 43 -12.41 -7.12 14.19
N ALA A 44 -13.25 -6.46 15.00
CA ALA A 44 -12.85 -5.99 16.32
C ALA A 44 -12.48 -7.14 17.28
N LYS A 45 -13.09 -8.32 17.14
CA LYS A 45 -12.73 -9.51 17.92
C LYS A 45 -11.34 -10.01 17.54
N TRP A 46 -11.02 -10.05 16.25
CA TRP A 46 -9.67 -10.38 15.79
C TRP A 46 -8.64 -9.35 16.24
N LEU A 47 -8.93 -8.05 16.08
CA LEU A 47 -8.04 -6.97 16.51
C LEU A 47 -7.65 -7.08 17.99
N ARG A 48 -8.61 -7.39 18.88
CA ARG A 48 -8.33 -7.58 20.32
C ARG A 48 -7.45 -8.79 20.64
N LYS A 49 -7.40 -9.79 19.75
CA LYS A 49 -6.51 -10.95 19.92
C LYS A 49 -5.10 -10.62 19.47
N GLU A 50 -4.95 -9.85 18.40
CA GLU A 50 -3.66 -9.57 17.77
C GLU A 50 -2.93 -8.37 18.35
N PHE A 51 -3.65 -7.36 18.83
CA PHE A 51 -3.09 -6.07 19.23
C PHE A 51 -3.53 -5.67 20.64
N PHE A 52 -2.59 -5.06 21.36
CA PHE A 52 -2.86 -4.48 22.66
C PHE A 52 -3.29 -3.02 22.51
N PHE A 53 -4.40 -2.65 23.16
CA PHE A 53 -4.93 -1.29 23.15
C PHE A 53 -4.72 -0.68 24.53
N PRO A 54 -3.62 0.08 24.75
CA PRO A 54 -3.29 0.59 26.07
C PRO A 54 -4.37 1.50 26.65
N ILE A 55 -4.97 2.40 25.87
CA ILE A 55 -6.13 3.19 26.32
C ILE A 55 -7.38 2.63 25.67
N ARG A 56 -8.47 2.56 26.43
CA ARG A 56 -9.74 2.11 25.89
C ARG A 56 -10.21 3.08 24.81
N VAL A 57 -10.45 2.54 23.62
CA VAL A 57 -10.98 3.30 22.47
C VAL A 57 -12.35 2.78 22.07
N TYR A 58 -13.29 3.70 21.86
CA TYR A 58 -14.61 3.39 21.30
C TYR A 58 -14.64 3.69 19.81
N VAL A 59 -15.05 2.72 19.01
CA VAL A 59 -15.39 2.91 17.59
C VAL A 59 -16.90 2.89 17.45
N TYR A 60 -17.48 4.04 17.13
CA TYR A 60 -18.90 4.25 16.88
C TYR A 60 -19.18 4.10 15.38
N ILE A 61 -19.91 3.06 15.00
CA ILE A 61 -20.42 2.90 13.64
C ILE A 61 -21.77 3.61 13.56
N LYS A 62 -21.82 4.66 12.72
CA LYS A 62 -22.95 5.56 12.59
C LYS A 62 -23.79 5.22 11.36
N ALA A 63 -25.10 5.33 11.47
CA ALA A 63 -26.03 5.14 10.33
C ALA A 63 -26.05 6.32 9.35
N LEU A 64 -25.20 7.32 9.57
CA LEU A 64 -25.08 8.51 8.73
C LEU A 64 -24.28 8.20 7.46
N TYR A 65 -24.63 8.87 6.36
CA TYR A 65 -23.90 8.80 5.09
C TYR A 65 -22.48 9.40 5.21
N ARG A 66 -22.33 10.49 5.97
CA ARG A 66 -21.05 11.11 6.33
C ARG A 66 -21.13 11.70 7.73
N ILE A 67 -19.98 11.89 8.37
CA ILE A 67 -19.83 12.51 9.68
C ILE A 67 -19.30 13.92 9.51
N LYS A 68 -19.87 14.87 10.26
CA LYS A 68 -19.32 16.23 10.37
C LYS A 68 -18.09 16.21 11.30
N ALA A 69 -16.93 16.53 10.75
CA ALA A 69 -15.68 16.72 11.47
C ALA A 69 -15.68 18.06 12.23
N ARG A 70 -14.66 18.28 13.09
CA ARG A 70 -14.55 19.50 13.91
C ARG A 70 -14.36 20.78 13.10
N ASP A 71 -13.71 20.67 11.95
CA ASP A 71 -13.53 21.75 10.96
C ASP A 71 -14.78 22.01 10.11
N GLY A 72 -15.83 21.19 10.29
CA GLY A 72 -17.09 21.30 9.57
C GLY A 72 -17.16 20.47 8.28
N GLU A 73 -16.08 19.78 7.88
CA GLU A 73 -16.08 18.93 6.69
C GLU A 73 -16.89 17.64 6.91
N PHE A 74 -17.46 17.11 5.83
CA PHE A 74 -18.16 15.83 5.84
C PHE A 74 -17.24 14.69 5.38
N VAL A 75 -16.90 13.81 6.32
CA VAL A 75 -15.91 12.73 6.15
C VAL A 75 -16.52 11.35 6.43
N VAL A 76 -15.80 10.29 6.04
CA VAL A 76 -16.21 8.90 6.26
C VAL A 76 -15.77 8.34 7.62
N GLY A 77 -14.72 8.92 8.21
CA GLY A 77 -14.17 8.54 9.51
C GLY A 77 -13.63 9.76 10.25
N THR A 78 -13.64 9.71 11.58
CA THR A 78 -12.92 10.68 12.43
C THR A 78 -12.32 9.98 13.64
N PHE A 79 -11.05 10.19 13.90
CA PHE A 79 -10.40 9.95 15.19
C PHE A 79 -10.35 11.26 16.00
N LEU A 80 -10.88 11.23 17.22
CA LEU A 80 -10.78 12.37 18.12
C LEU A 80 -9.56 12.26 19.03
N TRP A 81 -8.61 13.17 18.84
CA TRP A 81 -7.44 13.29 19.70
C TRP A 81 -7.81 13.92 21.06
N PRO A 82 -7.66 13.20 22.18
CA PRO A 82 -7.79 13.80 23.52
C PRO A 82 -6.55 14.62 23.88
N ALA A 83 -6.71 15.56 24.81
CA ALA A 83 -5.62 16.44 25.26
C ALA A 83 -4.59 15.70 26.15
N ASP A 84 -5.01 14.61 26.79
CA ASP A 84 -4.22 13.82 27.73
C ASP A 84 -4.58 12.33 27.62
N TYR A 85 -3.72 11.47 28.18
CA TYR A 85 -3.92 10.01 28.18
C TYR A 85 -4.94 9.51 29.21
N ASP A 86 -5.51 10.40 30.03
CA ASP A 86 -6.56 10.07 31.00
C ASP A 86 -7.95 10.11 30.35
N THR A 87 -8.08 10.76 29.20
CA THR A 87 -9.32 10.86 28.43
C THR A 87 -9.38 9.79 27.35
N GLU A 88 -10.45 8.99 27.35
CA GLU A 88 -10.63 7.93 26.36
C GLU A 88 -10.86 8.50 24.94
N PRO A 89 -10.04 8.12 23.94
CA PRO A 89 -10.27 8.51 22.57
C PRO A 89 -11.51 7.82 21.99
N HIS A 90 -12.11 8.47 21.00
CA HIS A 90 -13.19 7.87 20.23
C HIS A 90 -13.03 8.07 18.74
N ILE A 91 -13.49 7.06 18.01
CA ILE A 91 -13.54 6.99 16.56
C ILE A 91 -15.01 6.95 16.15
N ARG A 92 -15.35 7.64 15.08
CA ARG A 92 -16.68 7.57 14.45
C ARG A 92 -16.48 7.18 12.99
N ILE A 93 -17.25 6.21 12.51
CA ILE A 93 -17.23 5.74 11.12
C ILE A 93 -18.64 5.84 10.54
N ALA A 94 -18.77 6.47 9.39
CA ALA A 94 -20.01 6.54 8.64
C ALA A 94 -20.22 5.22 7.87
N ALA A 95 -21.41 4.63 7.99
CA ALA A 95 -21.78 3.41 7.26
C ALA A 95 -23.14 3.53 6.58
N GLY A 96 -23.75 4.72 6.56
CA GLY A 96 -25.06 4.95 5.96
C GLY A 96 -25.09 4.83 4.43
N ASP A 97 -23.92 4.86 3.78
CA ASP A 97 -23.76 4.65 2.34
C ASP A 97 -23.60 3.17 1.95
N TYR A 98 -23.61 2.25 2.92
CA TYR A 98 -23.34 0.82 2.71
C TYR A 98 -24.19 0.21 1.59
N GLN A 99 -25.50 0.46 1.57
CA GLN A 99 -26.41 -0.10 0.56
C GLN A 99 -26.12 0.43 -0.86
N GLU A 100 -25.64 1.67 -0.97
CA GLU A 100 -25.22 2.24 -2.25
C GLU A 100 -23.86 1.68 -2.69
N LEU A 101 -22.90 1.57 -1.77
CA LEU A 101 -21.62 0.93 -2.03
C LEU A 101 -21.79 -0.52 -2.47
N LYS A 102 -22.66 -1.28 -1.78
CA LYS A 102 -23.00 -2.67 -2.11
C LYS A 102 -23.53 -2.80 -3.53
N LYS A 103 -24.43 -1.92 -3.95
CA LYS A 103 -24.95 -1.89 -5.33
C LYS A 103 -23.88 -1.55 -6.36
N LYS A 104 -22.96 -0.64 -6.04
CA LYS A 104 -21.93 -0.14 -6.97
C LYS A 104 -20.73 -1.06 -7.12
N ARG A 105 -20.33 -1.74 -6.04
CA ARG A 105 -19.04 -2.43 -5.93
C ARG A 105 -19.15 -3.89 -5.48
N GLY A 106 -20.35 -4.35 -5.16
CA GLY A 106 -20.59 -5.65 -4.55
C GLY A 106 -20.53 -5.61 -3.03
N GLU A 107 -21.12 -6.63 -2.41
CA GLU A 107 -21.26 -6.75 -0.96
C GLU A 107 -19.91 -6.78 -0.25
N GLU A 108 -18.99 -7.61 -0.74
CA GLU A 108 -17.68 -7.81 -0.15
C GLU A 108 -16.86 -6.52 -0.17
N GLU A 109 -16.76 -5.83 -1.33
CA GLU A 109 -16.01 -4.56 -1.41
C GLU A 109 -16.61 -3.46 -0.51
N ALA A 110 -17.94 -3.42 -0.38
CA ALA A 110 -18.60 -2.45 0.49
C ALA A 110 -18.30 -2.69 1.98
N MET A 111 -18.33 -3.94 2.43
CA MET A 111 -17.96 -4.31 3.80
C MET A 111 -16.49 -3.95 4.08
N TRP A 112 -15.62 -4.26 3.14
CA TRP A 112 -14.20 -4.02 3.25
C TRP A 112 -13.81 -2.55 3.30
N ALA A 113 -14.54 -1.67 2.60
CA ALA A 113 -14.33 -0.22 2.68
C ALA A 113 -14.65 0.33 4.09
N ILE A 114 -15.64 -0.23 4.78
CA ILE A 114 -15.96 0.14 6.17
C ILE A 114 -14.84 -0.31 7.10
N LEU A 115 -14.35 -1.55 6.93
CA LEU A 115 -13.22 -2.05 7.72
C LEU A 115 -11.93 -1.26 7.47
N GLU A 116 -11.68 -0.84 6.23
CA GLU A 116 -10.55 0.03 5.85
C GLU A 116 -10.61 1.35 6.61
N SER A 117 -11.79 1.97 6.68
CA SER A 117 -12.02 3.20 7.43
C SER A 117 -11.75 3.00 8.92
N ILE A 118 -12.19 1.87 9.51
CA ILE A 118 -11.89 1.53 10.91
C ILE A 118 -10.37 1.39 11.12
N ALA A 119 -9.68 0.68 10.24
CA ALA A 119 -8.24 0.45 10.36
C ALA A 119 -7.42 1.74 10.14
N HIS A 120 -7.88 2.64 9.27
CA HIS A 120 -7.27 3.97 9.07
C HIS A 120 -7.34 4.79 10.36
N GLU A 121 -8.53 4.94 10.94
CA GLU A 121 -8.72 5.71 12.18
C GLU A 121 -8.04 5.06 13.39
N LEU A 122 -8.01 3.72 13.46
CA LEU A 122 -7.24 3.02 14.49
C LEU A 122 -5.73 3.21 14.32
N THR A 123 -5.26 3.46 13.10
CA THR A 123 -3.86 3.81 12.91
C THR A 123 -3.55 5.18 13.51
N HIS A 124 -4.45 6.16 13.38
CA HIS A 124 -4.32 7.43 14.11
C HIS A 124 -4.31 7.23 15.62
N TYR A 125 -5.11 6.31 16.15
CA TYR A 125 -5.02 5.88 17.55
C TYR A 125 -3.62 5.34 17.91
N PHE A 126 -3.01 4.50 17.08
CA PHE A 126 -1.66 3.98 17.36
C PHE A 126 -0.55 5.04 17.19
N GLN A 127 -0.75 6.03 16.32
CA GLN A 127 0.13 7.21 16.24
C GLN A 127 0.06 8.00 17.54
N TYR A 128 -1.15 8.24 18.05
CA TYR A 128 -1.40 8.94 19.30
C TYR A 128 -0.70 8.30 20.49
N VAL A 129 -1.06 7.05 20.81
CA VAL A 129 -0.61 6.42 22.06
C VAL A 129 0.90 6.22 22.10
N ASN A 130 1.54 6.15 20.94
CA ASN A 130 2.99 6.01 20.83
C ASN A 130 3.73 7.34 20.63
N GLY A 131 3.04 8.48 20.72
CA GLY A 131 3.66 9.81 20.59
C GLY A 131 4.36 10.02 19.25
N ILE A 132 3.85 9.44 18.17
CA ILE A 132 4.46 9.56 16.84
C ILE A 132 4.27 10.99 16.34
N SER A 133 5.36 11.70 16.13
CA SER A 133 5.36 13.05 15.56
C SER A 133 5.63 12.99 14.06
N LEU A 134 4.62 13.31 13.26
CA LEU A 134 4.70 13.41 11.81
C LEU A 134 4.04 14.71 11.35
N THR A 135 4.25 15.10 10.09
CA THR A 135 3.42 16.13 9.47
C THR A 135 2.02 15.57 9.24
N LYS A 136 0.98 16.42 9.20
CA LYS A 136 -0.39 15.99 8.87
C LYS A 136 -0.47 15.10 7.63
N MET A 137 0.29 15.44 6.58
CA MET A 137 0.39 14.62 5.36
C MET A 137 1.09 13.28 5.61
N GLY A 138 2.11 13.24 6.46
CA GLY A 138 2.79 12.02 6.86
C GLY A 138 1.90 11.08 7.69
N GLU A 139 1.11 11.64 8.61
CA GLU A 139 0.13 10.90 9.42
C GLU A 139 -0.90 10.21 8.54
N GLU A 140 -1.52 10.94 7.61
CA GLU A 140 -2.53 10.41 6.68
C GLU A 140 -1.95 9.35 5.73
N ARG A 141 -0.74 9.58 5.21
CA ARG A 141 -0.04 8.59 4.37
C ARG A 141 0.24 7.32 5.14
N GLN A 142 0.68 7.44 6.39
CA GLN A 142 0.94 6.29 7.25
C GLN A 142 -0.37 5.56 7.60
N ALA A 143 -1.44 6.27 7.96
CA ALA A 143 -2.74 5.69 8.24
C ALA A 143 -3.30 4.90 7.05
N THR A 144 -3.21 5.47 5.84
CA THR A 144 -3.60 4.79 4.60
C THR A 144 -2.76 3.54 4.33
N MET A 145 -1.46 3.56 4.63
CA MET A 145 -0.60 2.39 4.43
C MET A 145 -0.89 1.28 5.44
N TYR A 146 -1.12 1.63 6.70
CA TYR A 146 -1.39 0.63 7.74
C TYR A 146 -2.81 0.09 7.70
N SER A 147 -3.80 0.84 7.23
CA SER A 147 -5.13 0.28 6.97
C SER A 147 -5.04 -0.90 6.00
N ASP A 148 -4.28 -0.75 4.90
CA ASP A 148 -4.00 -1.84 3.96
C ASP A 148 -3.29 -3.03 4.62
N TYR A 149 -2.28 -2.77 5.47
CA TYR A 149 -1.54 -3.83 6.16
C TYR A 149 -2.47 -4.65 7.07
N ILE A 150 -3.25 -3.96 7.91
CA ILE A 150 -4.14 -4.58 8.90
C ILE A 150 -5.27 -5.35 8.22
N LEU A 151 -5.85 -4.81 7.15
CA LEU A 151 -6.88 -5.53 6.41
C LEU A 151 -6.34 -6.78 5.73
N SER A 152 -5.11 -6.73 5.24
CA SER A 152 -4.49 -7.92 4.66
C SER A 152 -4.15 -8.98 5.70
N ASP A 153 -3.72 -8.57 6.90
CA ASP A 153 -3.49 -9.52 8.00
C ASP A 153 -4.81 -10.16 8.45
N TYR A 154 -5.92 -9.40 8.44
CA TYR A 154 -7.24 -9.93 8.74
C TYR A 154 -7.75 -10.88 7.65
N ASP A 155 -7.53 -10.56 6.37
CA ASP A 155 -7.86 -11.42 5.24
C ASP A 155 -7.15 -12.78 5.36
N GLU A 156 -5.84 -12.77 5.64
CA GLU A 156 -5.08 -13.99 5.90
C GLU A 156 -5.60 -14.77 7.12
N TYR A 157 -6.02 -14.07 8.17
CA TYR A 157 -6.64 -14.70 9.33
C TYR A 157 -7.96 -15.39 8.99
N LEU A 158 -8.80 -14.77 8.14
CA LEU A 158 -10.07 -15.36 7.72
C LEU A 158 -9.86 -16.66 6.94
N GLU A 159 -8.81 -16.74 6.13
CA GLU A 159 -8.49 -17.94 5.34
C GLU A 159 -7.85 -19.05 6.16
N LYS A 160 -6.90 -18.71 7.05
CA LYS A 160 -6.01 -19.70 7.70
C LYS A 160 -6.30 -19.93 9.18
N GLY A 161 -7.20 -19.14 9.78
CA GLY A 161 -7.48 -19.12 11.22
C GLY A 161 -6.36 -18.53 12.09
N LYS A 162 -5.21 -18.18 11.51
CA LYS A 162 -4.05 -17.55 12.16
C LYS A 162 -3.33 -16.64 11.17
N VAL A 163 -2.79 -15.52 11.66
CA VAL A 163 -1.87 -14.69 10.88
C VAL A 163 -0.49 -15.36 10.92
N VAL A 164 -0.02 -15.89 9.79
CA VAL A 164 1.35 -16.39 9.71
C VAL A 164 2.25 -15.18 9.48
N LYS A 165 2.75 -14.56 10.55
CA LYS A 165 3.67 -13.40 10.50
C LYS A 165 5.03 -13.71 9.84
N SER A 166 5.18 -14.89 9.22
CA SER A 166 6.34 -15.22 8.41
C SER A 166 6.27 -14.51 7.07
N LYS A 167 7.14 -13.51 6.93
CA LYS A 167 7.73 -13.02 5.69
C LYS A 167 7.76 -14.09 4.58
N LYS A 168 6.76 -14.11 3.73
CA LYS A 168 6.99 -14.45 2.32
C LYS A 168 6.45 -13.30 1.53
N ASP A 169 7.33 -12.33 1.32
CA ASP A 169 7.12 -11.32 0.28
C ASP A 169 6.73 -12.08 -0.99
N ILE A 170 5.54 -11.83 -1.53
CA ILE A 170 5.05 -12.60 -2.69
C ILE A 170 5.99 -12.45 -3.90
N TRP A 171 6.74 -11.34 -3.95
CA TRP A 171 7.77 -11.08 -4.96
C TRP A 171 9.09 -11.82 -4.70
N LYS A 172 9.28 -12.38 -3.51
CA LYS A 172 10.44 -13.21 -3.11
C LYS A 172 10.04 -14.65 -2.75
N SER A 173 8.81 -15.04 -3.09
CA SER A 173 8.35 -16.42 -2.95
C SER A 173 8.98 -17.29 -4.03
N TYR A 174 9.36 -18.51 -3.65
CA TYR A 174 9.90 -19.55 -4.53
C TYR A 174 8.90 -20.70 -4.77
N ARG A 175 7.63 -20.56 -4.33
CA ARG A 175 6.60 -21.60 -4.58
C ARG A 175 6.42 -21.93 -6.07
N TRP A 176 6.72 -20.98 -6.94
CA TRP A 176 6.70 -21.22 -8.38
C TRP A 176 7.65 -22.34 -8.83
N GLU A 177 8.66 -22.73 -8.05
CA GLU A 177 9.55 -23.87 -8.35
C GLU A 177 8.79 -25.19 -8.40
N GLU A 178 7.74 -25.34 -7.60
CA GLU A 178 6.88 -26.53 -7.57
C GLU A 178 5.95 -26.60 -8.79
N ASN A 179 5.62 -25.44 -9.38
CA ASN A 179 4.62 -25.31 -10.44
C ASN A 179 5.23 -25.19 -11.84
N ILE A 180 6.50 -24.80 -11.95
CA ILE A 180 7.17 -24.53 -13.23
C ILE A 180 8.21 -25.62 -13.50
N ASN A 181 7.94 -26.48 -14.50
CA ASN A 181 8.91 -27.46 -14.96
C ASN A 181 9.99 -26.80 -15.85
N PHE A 182 11.23 -26.74 -15.36
CA PHE A 182 12.37 -26.12 -16.06
C PHE A 182 12.94 -26.96 -17.20
N GLU A 183 12.72 -28.27 -17.20
CA GLU A 183 13.32 -29.20 -18.16
C GLU A 183 12.64 -29.16 -19.54
N LYS A 184 11.35 -28.77 -19.60
CA LYS A 184 10.58 -28.65 -20.85
C LYS A 184 10.74 -27.30 -21.56
N ARG A 185 11.67 -26.43 -21.14
CA ARG A 185 11.59 -24.99 -21.41
C ARG A 185 12.57 -24.49 -22.48
N SER A 186 12.05 -23.66 -23.41
CA SER A 186 12.87 -22.79 -24.29
C SER A 186 13.29 -21.49 -23.56
N SER A 187 13.99 -21.65 -22.44
CA SER A 187 14.85 -20.70 -21.71
C SER A 187 14.74 -19.19 -21.99
N LYS A 188 13.67 -18.51 -21.54
CA LYS A 188 13.71 -17.04 -21.34
C LYS A 188 13.13 -16.67 -19.97
N MET A 189 13.92 -15.93 -19.18
CA MET A 189 13.57 -15.42 -17.84
C MET A 189 13.71 -13.89 -17.80
N GLY A 190 13.29 -13.25 -16.72
CA GLY A 190 13.47 -11.80 -16.52
C GLY A 190 12.28 -10.94 -16.95
N MET A 191 12.39 -9.63 -16.78
CA MET A 191 11.35 -8.67 -17.13
C MET A 191 11.79 -7.74 -18.27
N GLN A 192 10.98 -7.60 -19.32
CA GLN A 192 11.12 -6.63 -20.39
C GLN A 192 10.18 -5.46 -20.22
N LEU A 193 10.65 -4.27 -20.59
CA LEU A 193 9.82 -3.07 -20.67
C LEU A 193 9.76 -2.62 -22.14
N LYS A 194 8.56 -2.42 -22.67
CA LYS A 194 8.30 -1.86 -24.00
C LYS A 194 7.41 -0.64 -23.89
N PHE A 195 7.60 0.31 -24.81
CA PHE A 195 6.83 1.54 -24.89
C PHE A 195 6.26 1.69 -26.29
N ASP A 196 5.06 2.25 -26.39
CA ASP A 196 4.60 2.81 -27.65
C ASP A 196 5.50 4.00 -28.08
N SER A 197 5.39 4.38 -29.36
CA SER A 197 5.94 5.65 -29.84
C SER A 197 5.31 6.82 -29.07
N GLU A 198 6.03 7.93 -28.94
CA GLU A 198 5.52 9.21 -28.40
C GLU A 198 5.02 9.22 -26.93
N ILE A 199 5.24 8.16 -26.15
CA ILE A 199 5.16 8.24 -24.68
C ILE A 199 6.04 9.37 -24.14
N ASP A 200 5.49 10.14 -23.22
CA ASP A 200 6.17 11.20 -22.48
C ASP A 200 7.54 10.75 -21.93
N SER A 201 8.56 11.60 -22.09
CA SER A 201 9.94 11.26 -21.77
C SER A 201 10.15 10.98 -20.28
N GLU A 202 9.37 11.62 -19.41
CA GLU A 202 9.45 11.47 -17.96
C GLU A 202 8.84 10.14 -17.52
N VAL A 203 7.69 9.79 -18.11
CA VAL A 203 7.06 8.48 -17.93
C VAL A 203 8.04 7.39 -18.36
N ARG A 204 8.71 7.55 -19.51
CA ARG A 204 9.75 6.60 -19.94
C ARG A 204 10.90 6.51 -18.95
N LYS A 205 11.42 7.66 -18.49
CA LYS A 205 12.56 7.72 -17.57
C LYS A 205 12.24 7.02 -16.26
N VAL A 206 11.11 7.34 -15.63
CA VAL A 206 10.73 6.75 -14.33
C VAL A 206 10.43 5.26 -14.46
N CYS A 207 9.74 4.82 -15.52
CA CYS A 207 9.46 3.41 -15.73
C CYS A 207 10.73 2.60 -16.00
N LYS A 208 11.71 3.17 -16.71
CA LYS A 208 13.02 2.53 -16.92
C LYS A 208 13.80 2.42 -15.62
N ALA A 209 13.84 3.47 -14.80
CA ALA A 209 14.50 3.46 -13.50
C ALA A 209 13.86 2.43 -12.56
N PHE A 210 12.53 2.43 -12.47
CA PHE A 210 11.78 1.45 -11.70
C PHE A 210 12.03 0.03 -12.21
N ALA A 211 12.01 -0.21 -13.52
CA ALA A 211 12.32 -1.52 -14.08
C ALA A 211 13.76 -1.98 -13.82
N ALA A 212 14.73 -1.06 -13.78
CA ALA A 212 16.11 -1.38 -13.41
C ALA A 212 16.21 -1.78 -11.93
N PHE A 213 15.56 -1.03 -11.04
CA PHE A 213 15.42 -1.38 -9.63
C PHE A 213 14.80 -2.77 -9.46
N LEU A 214 13.65 -3.03 -10.09
CA LEU A 214 12.96 -4.30 -9.97
C LEU A 214 13.79 -5.51 -10.44
N ARG A 215 14.55 -5.37 -11.53
CA ARG A 215 15.42 -6.44 -12.03
C ARG A 215 16.59 -6.74 -11.11
N LYS A 216 17.01 -5.78 -10.28
CA LYS A 216 18.08 -5.97 -9.29
C LYS A 216 17.53 -6.67 -8.04
N GLU A 217 16.34 -6.25 -7.59
CA GLU A 217 15.80 -6.68 -6.30
C GLU A 217 14.96 -7.96 -6.36
N TYR A 218 14.41 -8.31 -7.54
CA TYR A 218 13.46 -9.42 -7.68
C TYR A 218 13.78 -10.32 -8.86
N PHE A 219 13.48 -11.60 -8.66
CA PHE A 219 13.64 -12.63 -9.67
C PHE A 219 12.33 -12.86 -10.44
N PHE A 220 12.42 -12.90 -11.78
CA PHE A 220 11.28 -13.14 -12.66
C PHE A 220 11.44 -14.50 -13.35
N PRO A 221 10.87 -15.58 -12.79
CA PRO A 221 11.08 -16.93 -13.27
C PRO A 221 10.47 -17.16 -14.66
N ILE A 222 9.42 -16.43 -15.02
CA ILE A 222 8.84 -16.42 -16.36
C ILE A 222 9.17 -15.09 -17.05
N ARG A 223 9.59 -15.15 -18.32
CA ARG A 223 9.84 -13.94 -19.10
C ARG A 223 8.56 -13.10 -19.12
N LEU A 224 8.58 -11.96 -18.46
CA LEU A 224 7.44 -11.05 -18.41
C LEU A 224 7.69 -9.85 -19.33
N GLN A 225 6.69 -9.47 -20.13
CA GLN A 225 6.76 -8.24 -20.92
C GLN A 225 5.77 -7.20 -20.39
N VAL A 226 6.27 -6.07 -19.91
CA VAL A 226 5.48 -4.91 -19.49
C VAL A 226 5.42 -3.91 -20.64
N CYS A 227 4.23 -3.62 -21.15
CA CYS A 227 3.96 -2.73 -22.27
C CYS A 227 3.28 -1.44 -21.77
N VAL A 228 3.98 -0.32 -21.87
CA VAL A 228 3.45 1.01 -21.56
C VAL A 228 2.82 1.60 -22.83
N LYS A 229 1.50 1.74 -22.83
CA LYS A 229 0.67 2.09 -23.98
C LYS A 229 0.26 3.56 -23.95
N LYS A 230 0.26 4.23 -25.11
CA LYS A 230 -0.10 5.66 -25.19
C LYS A 230 -1.60 5.92 -25.06
N THR A 231 -2.40 4.86 -25.10
CA THR A 231 -3.85 4.94 -25.00
C THR A 231 -4.29 5.30 -23.59
N SER A 232 -5.48 5.90 -23.49
CA SER A 232 -6.10 6.24 -22.21
C SER A 232 -6.64 5.01 -21.47
N GLU A 233 -7.00 3.97 -22.21
CA GLU A 233 -7.59 2.71 -21.75
C GLU A 233 -7.11 1.57 -22.66
N ILE A 234 -7.21 0.34 -22.16
CA ILE A 234 -6.88 -0.93 -22.83
C ILE A 234 -8.09 -1.86 -22.68
N ILE A 235 -8.24 -2.82 -23.59
CA ILE A 235 -9.27 -3.86 -23.50
C ILE A 235 -8.65 -5.08 -22.79
N ASP A 236 -9.27 -5.52 -21.70
CA ASP A 236 -8.88 -6.76 -21.02
C ASP A 236 -9.43 -8.02 -21.70
N ALA A 237 -9.17 -9.19 -21.12
CA ALA A 237 -9.61 -10.47 -21.68
C ALA A 237 -11.14 -10.61 -21.76
N ASP A 238 -11.86 -9.89 -20.89
CA ASP A 238 -13.32 -9.91 -20.79
C ASP A 238 -13.98 -8.82 -21.67
N GLY A 239 -13.18 -8.03 -22.39
CA GLY A 239 -13.67 -6.95 -23.25
C GLY A 239 -13.88 -5.62 -22.53
N ASN A 240 -13.52 -5.49 -21.26
CA ASN A 240 -13.72 -4.26 -20.49
C ASN A 240 -12.62 -3.23 -20.75
N LYS A 241 -12.99 -1.95 -20.70
CA LYS A 241 -12.04 -0.83 -20.76
C LYS A 241 -11.38 -0.62 -19.41
N VAL A 242 -10.08 -0.89 -19.33
CA VAL A 242 -9.28 -0.81 -18.10
C VAL A 242 -8.03 0.04 -18.29
N ILE A 243 -7.43 0.49 -17.19
CA ILE A 243 -6.15 1.23 -17.21
C ILE A 243 -4.93 0.31 -17.26
N SER A 244 -5.08 -0.95 -16.86
CA SER A 244 -4.03 -1.96 -16.85
C SER A 244 -4.61 -3.38 -16.86
N THR A 245 -3.86 -4.34 -17.37
CA THR A 245 -4.24 -5.75 -17.37
C THR A 245 -3.02 -6.66 -17.48
N LEU A 246 -3.06 -7.81 -16.81
CA LEU A 246 -2.13 -8.92 -16.98
C LEU A 246 -2.77 -9.99 -17.87
N GLN A 247 -2.25 -10.15 -19.08
CA GLN A 247 -2.57 -11.25 -19.98
C GLN A 247 -1.62 -12.41 -19.74
N LYS A 248 -2.17 -13.56 -19.37
CA LYS A 248 -1.46 -14.80 -19.07
C LYS A 248 -2.29 -16.00 -19.53
N ASN A 249 -1.65 -17.15 -19.69
CA ASN A 249 -2.35 -18.42 -19.82
C ASN A 249 -2.41 -19.06 -18.42
N GLU A 250 -3.57 -19.52 -17.98
CA GLU A 250 -3.72 -20.06 -16.61
C GLU A 250 -2.94 -21.36 -16.43
N ASP A 251 -2.93 -22.22 -17.44
CA ASP A 251 -2.41 -23.60 -17.34
C ASP A 251 -1.06 -23.80 -18.05
N ASP A 252 -0.62 -22.82 -18.85
CA ASP A 252 0.60 -22.93 -19.65
C ASP A 252 1.63 -21.82 -19.35
N TYR A 253 2.59 -22.15 -18.48
CA TYR A 253 3.72 -21.28 -18.12
C TYR A 253 4.80 -21.14 -19.22
N THR A 254 4.67 -21.83 -20.36
CA THR A 254 5.56 -21.66 -21.52
C THR A 254 5.17 -20.43 -22.37
N ILE A 255 3.89 -20.03 -22.32
CA ILE A 255 3.41 -18.84 -23.01
C ILE A 255 3.83 -17.60 -22.25
N GLN A 256 4.49 -16.68 -22.96
CA GLN A 256 5.03 -15.47 -22.37
C GLN A 256 3.91 -14.54 -21.87
N PRO A 257 3.79 -14.27 -20.55
CA PRO A 257 2.81 -13.33 -20.01
C PRO A 257 3.15 -11.88 -20.39
N ARG A 258 2.11 -11.06 -20.50
CA ARG A 258 2.21 -9.65 -20.87
C ARG A 258 1.37 -8.78 -19.95
N ILE A 259 1.98 -7.73 -19.41
CA ILE A 259 1.27 -6.66 -18.72
C ILE A 259 1.10 -5.50 -19.69
N PHE A 260 -0.08 -4.91 -19.74
CA PHE A 260 -0.36 -3.68 -20.46
C PHE A 260 -0.76 -2.59 -19.46
N VAL A 261 -0.21 -1.39 -19.62
CA VAL A 261 -0.54 -0.22 -18.79
C VAL A 261 -0.78 0.99 -19.68
N ALA A 262 -1.96 1.59 -19.59
CA ALA A 262 -2.37 2.77 -20.34
C ALA A 262 -1.93 4.04 -19.62
N VAL A 263 -1.19 4.91 -20.31
CA VAL A 263 -0.70 6.18 -19.75
C VAL A 263 -1.19 7.41 -20.52
N GLY A 264 -2.15 7.25 -21.43
CA GLY A 264 -2.72 8.36 -22.22
C GLY A 264 -3.39 9.46 -21.40
N LYS A 265 -3.75 9.17 -20.15
CA LYS A 265 -4.32 10.14 -19.19
C LYS A 265 -3.23 10.87 -18.37
N TYR A 266 -1.94 10.68 -18.63
CA TYR A 266 -0.84 11.26 -17.85
C TYR A 266 -0.93 12.78 -17.72
N ALA A 267 -1.04 13.52 -18.83
CA ALA A 267 -1.13 14.98 -18.80
C ALA A 267 -2.32 15.48 -17.95
N LYS A 268 -3.47 14.82 -18.08
CA LYS A 268 -4.66 15.12 -17.26
C LYS A 268 -4.42 14.88 -15.77
N PHE A 269 -3.71 13.80 -15.41
CA PHE A 269 -3.36 13.50 -14.03
C PHE A 269 -2.33 14.47 -13.47
N CYS A 270 -1.36 14.93 -14.27
CA CYS A 270 -0.43 15.99 -13.87
C CYS A 270 -1.18 17.28 -13.49
N SER A 271 -2.14 17.71 -14.31
CA SER A 271 -2.96 18.89 -14.01
C SER A 271 -3.81 18.74 -12.75
N LYS A 272 -4.24 17.50 -12.43
CA LYS A 272 -5.16 17.24 -11.31
C LYS A 272 -4.45 17.00 -9.98
N TRP A 273 -3.34 16.27 -9.99
CA TRP A 273 -2.68 15.73 -8.79
C TRP A 273 -1.23 16.19 -8.64
N GLY A 274 -0.71 16.93 -9.63
CA GLY A 274 0.71 17.22 -9.72
C GLY A 274 1.48 16.08 -10.38
N ARG A 275 2.65 16.45 -10.91
CA ARG A 275 3.50 15.57 -11.72
C ARG A 275 4.03 14.36 -10.96
N GLU A 276 4.52 14.57 -9.74
CA GLU A 276 5.10 13.49 -8.92
C GLU A 276 4.05 12.42 -8.58
N GLU A 277 2.86 12.85 -8.18
CA GLU A 277 1.77 11.93 -7.84
C GLU A 277 1.23 11.21 -9.07
N ALA A 278 1.17 11.88 -10.24
CA ALA A 278 0.80 11.23 -11.49
C ALA A 278 1.80 10.13 -11.89
N LEU A 279 3.11 10.37 -11.77
CA LEU A 279 4.15 9.37 -12.01
C LEU A 279 4.06 8.22 -11.01
N LYS A 280 3.91 8.52 -9.72
CA LYS A 280 3.75 7.52 -8.67
C LYS A 280 2.56 6.59 -8.94
N ASN A 281 1.43 7.14 -9.39
CA ASN A 281 0.25 6.35 -9.73
C ASN A 281 0.50 5.39 -10.91
N ILE A 282 1.30 5.79 -11.91
CA ILE A 282 1.71 4.88 -13.00
C ILE A 282 2.55 3.72 -12.43
N LEU A 283 3.51 4.02 -11.55
CA LEU A 283 4.35 2.97 -10.93
C LEU A 283 3.53 2.03 -10.06
N ILE A 284 2.57 2.54 -9.28
CA ILE A 284 1.65 1.72 -8.47
C ILE A 284 0.82 0.83 -9.39
N THR A 285 0.36 1.35 -10.52
CA THR A 285 -0.39 0.56 -11.51
C THR A 285 0.46 -0.60 -12.04
N ILE A 286 1.71 -0.34 -12.43
CA ILE A 286 2.66 -1.37 -12.86
C ILE A 286 2.91 -2.39 -11.73
N GLY A 287 3.18 -1.92 -10.50
CA GLY A 287 3.41 -2.77 -9.33
C GLY A 287 2.22 -3.67 -9.00
N ARG A 288 0.99 -3.20 -9.23
CA ARG A 288 -0.21 -4.00 -9.00
C ARG A 288 -0.29 -5.18 -9.97
N GLU A 289 -0.11 -4.93 -11.26
CA GLU A 289 -0.10 -5.98 -12.28
C GLU A 289 1.06 -6.96 -12.08
N LEU A 290 2.22 -6.46 -11.65
CA LEU A 290 3.36 -7.33 -11.28
C LEU A 290 3.03 -8.21 -10.09
N THR A 291 2.28 -7.71 -9.11
CA THR A 291 1.84 -8.54 -7.99
C THR A 291 0.85 -9.61 -8.44
N TYR A 292 -0.08 -9.31 -9.36
CA TYR A 292 -0.92 -10.34 -9.97
C TYR A 292 -0.10 -11.41 -10.69
N TYR A 293 0.99 -11.02 -11.34
CA TYR A 293 1.93 -11.97 -11.95
C TYR A 293 2.57 -12.88 -10.88
N PHE A 294 3.05 -12.32 -9.76
CA PHE A 294 3.60 -13.12 -8.67
C PHE A 294 2.55 -13.99 -7.97
N GLN A 295 1.30 -13.54 -7.85
CA GLN A 295 0.20 -14.35 -7.34
C GLN A 295 -0.06 -15.57 -8.23
N TRP A 296 -0.08 -15.37 -9.55
CA TRP A 296 -0.32 -16.43 -10.52
C TRP A 296 0.77 -17.49 -10.51
N ILE A 297 2.05 -17.10 -10.63
CA ILE A 297 3.15 -18.09 -10.68
C ILE A 297 3.31 -18.88 -9.38
N ASN A 298 2.92 -18.29 -8.24
CA ASN A 298 3.01 -18.94 -6.93
C ASN A 298 1.71 -19.66 -6.54
N ALA A 299 0.74 -19.80 -7.45
CA ALA A 299 -0.56 -20.42 -7.20
C ALA A 299 -1.21 -19.89 -5.90
N VAL A 300 -1.26 -18.57 -5.75
CA VAL A 300 -1.82 -17.94 -4.55
C VAL A 300 -3.33 -18.16 -4.51
N GLU A 301 -3.74 -18.96 -3.52
CA GLU A 301 -5.13 -19.15 -3.14
C GLU A 301 -5.57 -17.99 -2.24
N LEU A 302 -6.16 -16.97 -2.86
CA LEU A 302 -6.84 -15.84 -2.22
C LEU A 302 -8.18 -15.62 -2.90
N THR A 303 -9.14 -15.04 -2.18
CA THR A 303 -10.38 -14.53 -2.80
C THR A 303 -10.06 -13.46 -3.86
N PRO A 304 -10.95 -13.19 -4.84
CA PRO A 304 -10.73 -12.12 -5.82
C PRO A 304 -10.42 -10.77 -5.16
N VAL A 305 -11.09 -10.46 -4.05
CA VAL A 305 -10.85 -9.25 -3.27
C VAL A 305 -9.52 -9.30 -2.53
N GLY A 306 -9.18 -10.43 -1.91
CA GLY A 306 -7.88 -10.66 -1.29
C GLY A 306 -6.72 -10.50 -2.27
N LYS A 307 -6.85 -11.04 -3.50
CA LYS A 307 -5.89 -10.84 -4.59
C LYS A 307 -5.70 -9.37 -4.92
N LYS A 308 -6.80 -8.62 -5.12
CA LYS A 308 -6.79 -7.19 -5.44
C LYS A 308 -6.14 -6.35 -4.34
N ARG A 309 -6.39 -6.68 -3.08
CA ARG A 309 -5.84 -6.00 -1.92
C ARG A 309 -4.36 -6.27 -1.74
N GLN A 310 -3.97 -7.54 -1.80
CA GLN A 310 -2.58 -7.93 -1.76
C GLN A 310 -1.82 -7.24 -2.91
N ALA A 311 -2.39 -7.19 -4.11
CA ALA A 311 -1.80 -6.49 -5.25
C ALA A 311 -1.62 -4.98 -4.99
N THR A 312 -2.63 -4.33 -4.43
CA THR A 312 -2.56 -2.89 -4.08
C THR A 312 -1.50 -2.63 -3.00
N ARG A 313 -1.47 -3.45 -1.95
CA ARG A 313 -0.52 -3.37 -0.84
C ARG A 313 0.93 -3.52 -1.31
N TYR A 314 1.23 -4.58 -2.04
CA TYR A 314 2.59 -4.82 -2.52
C TYR A 314 3.02 -3.80 -3.56
N ALA A 315 2.12 -3.33 -4.42
CA ALA A 315 2.40 -2.24 -5.34
C ALA A 315 2.83 -0.96 -4.61
N ARG A 316 2.09 -0.55 -3.58
CA ARG A 316 2.45 0.62 -2.77
C ARG A 316 3.78 0.40 -2.06
N LYS A 317 3.98 -0.77 -1.46
CA LYS A 317 5.23 -1.16 -0.77
C LYS A 317 6.45 -1.05 -1.71
N VAL A 318 6.43 -1.73 -2.86
CA VAL A 318 7.58 -1.77 -3.78
C VAL A 318 7.87 -0.41 -4.41
N VAL A 319 6.84 0.40 -4.67
CA VAL A 319 7.02 1.77 -5.18
C VAL A 319 7.64 2.67 -4.12
N ASN A 320 7.23 2.53 -2.86
CA ASN A 320 7.86 3.27 -1.76
C ASN A 320 9.32 2.84 -1.57
N GLU A 321 9.63 1.54 -1.62
CA GLU A 321 11.01 1.02 -1.57
C GLU A 321 11.86 1.60 -2.71
N PHE A 322 11.31 1.66 -3.93
CA PHE A 322 11.97 2.29 -5.07
C PHE A 322 12.24 3.78 -4.84
N ILE A 323 11.23 4.53 -4.36
CA ILE A 323 11.36 5.98 -4.10
C ILE A 323 12.43 6.25 -3.04
N GLU A 324 12.48 5.45 -1.98
CA GLU A 324 13.50 5.62 -0.94
C GLU A 324 14.90 5.26 -1.45
N ALA A 325 15.03 4.20 -2.26
CA ALA A 325 16.30 3.86 -2.91
C ALA A 325 16.79 4.95 -3.88
N ASP A 326 15.88 5.57 -4.64
CA ASP A 326 16.21 6.65 -5.58
C ASP A 326 16.66 7.93 -4.85
N LYS A 327 16.04 8.25 -3.70
CA LYS A 327 16.47 9.34 -2.81
C LYS A 327 17.86 9.09 -2.22
N GLN A 328 18.13 7.87 -1.75
CA GLN A 328 19.45 7.52 -1.21
C GLN A 328 20.54 7.67 -2.27
N LYS A 329 20.31 7.13 -3.47
CA LYS A 329 21.24 7.27 -4.59
C LYS A 329 21.49 8.73 -4.98
N SER A 330 20.46 9.56 -4.95
CA SER A 330 20.57 11.00 -5.21
C SER A 330 21.42 11.71 -4.16
N ARG A 331 21.30 11.33 -2.88
CA ARG A 331 22.15 11.84 -1.79
C ARG A 331 23.60 11.42 -1.95
N GLU A 332 23.87 10.13 -2.17
CA GLU A 332 25.23 9.60 -2.40
C GLU A 332 25.91 10.31 -3.58
N THR A 333 25.20 10.48 -4.70
CA THR A 333 25.73 11.20 -5.88
C THR A 333 26.03 12.68 -5.57
N SER A 334 25.27 13.32 -4.68
CA SER A 334 25.51 14.71 -4.28
C SER A 334 26.68 14.87 -3.30
N LEU A 335 26.90 13.88 -2.43
CA LEU A 335 28.08 13.83 -1.56
C LEU A 335 29.35 13.59 -2.38
N ASP A 336 29.35 12.63 -3.32
CA ASP A 336 30.50 12.37 -4.20
C ASP A 336 30.91 13.61 -5.00
N ARG A 337 29.94 14.37 -5.54
CA ARG A 337 30.24 15.63 -6.24
C ARG A 337 30.86 16.69 -5.33
N THR A 338 30.46 16.72 -4.05
CA THR A 338 31.00 17.67 -3.09
C THR A 338 32.41 17.28 -2.65
N THR A 339 32.69 15.99 -2.52
CA THR A 339 34.02 15.45 -2.24
C THR A 339 34.97 15.68 -3.43
N GLN A 340 34.52 15.42 -4.66
CA GLN A 340 35.31 15.68 -5.87
C GLN A 340 35.67 17.16 -6.02
N VAL A 341 34.72 18.07 -5.76
CA VAL A 341 34.98 19.52 -5.81
C VAL A 341 35.98 19.97 -4.74
N LYS A 342 35.97 19.36 -3.54
CA LYS A 342 36.96 19.63 -2.49
C LYS A 342 38.36 19.12 -2.84
N GLU A 343 38.48 17.91 -3.38
CA GLU A 343 39.76 17.36 -3.85
C GLU A 343 40.35 18.17 -5.03
N ASP A 344 39.49 18.69 -5.91
CA ASP A 344 39.91 19.55 -7.01
C ASP A 344 40.35 20.94 -6.51
N THR A 345 39.74 21.48 -5.46
CA THR A 345 40.17 22.77 -4.86
C THR A 345 41.47 22.64 -4.08
N GLU A 346 41.67 21.55 -3.32
CA GLU A 346 42.94 21.28 -2.61
C GLU A 346 44.11 21.00 -3.58
N ASN A 347 43.85 20.37 -4.74
CA ASN A 347 44.87 20.17 -5.78
C ASN A 347 45.25 21.45 -6.54
N ILE A 348 44.35 22.43 -6.62
CA ILE A 348 44.65 23.75 -7.20
C ILE A 348 45.55 24.56 -6.24
N ASP A 349 45.27 24.53 -4.94
CA ASP A 349 46.10 25.21 -3.94
C ASP A 349 47.52 24.61 -3.86
N MET A 350 47.68 23.29 -3.95
CA MET A 350 49.00 22.66 -3.97
C MET A 350 49.84 22.95 -5.24
N LYS A 351 49.20 23.29 -6.37
CA LYS A 351 49.92 23.72 -7.59
C LYS A 351 50.26 25.21 -7.58
N GLY A 352 49.53 26.03 -6.82
CA GLY A 352 49.83 27.46 -6.62
C GLY A 352 51.02 27.74 -5.70
N SER A 353 51.40 26.79 -4.84
CA SER A 353 52.48 26.99 -3.86
C SER A 353 53.90 26.63 -4.33
N LYS A 354 54.10 26.29 -5.62
CA LYS A 354 55.43 25.93 -6.19
C LYS A 354 56.05 27.00 -7.08
N LEU A 355 55.53 28.22 -7.06
CA LEU A 355 56.07 29.37 -7.79
C LEU A 355 56.32 30.53 -6.81
N PHE A 356 57.24 30.35 -5.86
CA PHE A 356 57.99 31.43 -5.21
C PHE A 356 59.36 30.91 -4.77
#